data_AF-A0A352UF64-F1
#
_entry.id   AF-A0A352UF64-F1
#
_cell.length_a   1.000
_cell.length_b   1.000
_cell.length_c   1.000
_cell.angle_alpha   90.00
_cell.angle_beta   90.00
_cell.angle_gamma   90.00
#
_symmetry.space_group_name_H-M   'P 1'
#
loop_
_entity.id
_entity.type
_entity.pdbx_description
1 polymer ?
#
loop_
_entity_poly.entity_id
_entity_poly.type
_entity_poly.pdbx_seq_one_letter_code
_entity_poly.pdbx_strand_id
1 'polypeptide(L)'
;VEKHIDGSIVEAALQYNDSFNEFVYSFANCINTHDGGSHVTGFRSALTRVLNDYGRKQKIIKDNDTNLAGEETREGLTAVISVKLKDPQFEGQTKGKLGNPEVRTQVETVIAEALNHYLEDNPTEARRIIEKCLTAQRAREAARKARDLIIRKNAMDGGGLPGKLADCSEKNPEFCEIYLVEGPSAGGTAKSGRDRRTQAILPLRGKILNVEKARADKMISHEEIRAMITAIGAGLDDEIDLTKLRYHRVIIMTDADVDGSHIRTLILTFFYRHMKELVDHGHLYIAQPPLYKITAGKQVHYAYSEGEREGIMVQLGKRRNIGMQRYKGLGEMTAPQLWETTMDPEKRTLLQVSVSDAAAADETFTMLMGDLVEPRRNFIQTHALEVKNLDV
;
A
#
# COMPACT_ATOMS: atom_id res chain seq x y z
N VAL A 1 -9.28 33.35 7.00
CA VAL A 1 -8.88 34.07 8.24
C VAL A 1 -7.65 34.88 7.91
N GLU A 2 -7.60 36.15 8.29
CA GLU A 2 -6.42 37.02 8.21
C GLU A 2 -6.38 37.85 9.50
N LYS A 3 -5.29 37.77 10.27
CA LYS A 3 -5.18 38.49 11.54
C LYS A 3 -3.74 38.91 11.82
N HIS A 4 -3.57 40.14 12.28
CA HIS A 4 -2.30 40.64 12.81
C HIS A 4 -2.19 40.29 14.30
N ILE A 5 -1.06 39.73 14.71
CA ILE A 5 -0.79 39.35 16.10
C ILE A 5 0.70 39.48 16.39
N ASP A 6 1.06 40.27 17.41
CA ASP A 6 2.44 40.47 17.91
C ASP A 6 3.50 40.72 16.82
N GLY A 7 3.15 41.51 15.79
CA GLY A 7 4.05 41.83 14.68
C GLY A 7 4.12 40.79 13.55
N SER A 8 3.38 39.68 13.68
CA SER A 8 3.15 38.68 12.64
C SER A 8 1.77 38.84 12.00
N ILE A 9 1.61 38.33 10.77
CA ILE A 9 0.32 38.16 10.10
C ILE A 9 0.08 36.66 9.93
N VAL A 10 -1.10 36.19 10.32
CA VAL A 10 -1.53 34.80 10.10
C VAL A 10 -2.72 34.81 9.15
N GLU A 11 -2.56 34.13 8.02
CA GLU A 11 -3.58 33.90 7.02
C GLU A 11 -3.84 32.39 6.89
N ALA A 12 -5.11 31.98 6.90
CA ALA A 12 -5.47 30.59 6.67
C ALA A 12 -6.81 30.45 5.96
N ALA A 13 -6.88 29.47 5.05
CA ALA A 13 -8.10 29.01 4.42
C ALA A 13 -8.20 27.49 4.60
N LEU A 14 -9.38 26.98 4.90
CA LEU A 14 -9.60 25.55 5.11
C LEU A 14 -10.96 25.13 4.56
N GLN A 15 -11.02 23.90 4.04
CA GLN A 15 -12.22 23.27 3.52
C GLN A 15 -12.14 21.76 3.74
N TYR A 16 -13.23 21.17 4.26
CA TYR A 16 -13.38 19.72 4.27
C TYR A 16 -14.00 19.24 2.95
N ASN A 17 -13.60 18.05 2.54
CA ASN A 17 -14.11 17.36 1.36
C ASN A 17 -14.44 15.90 1.70
N ASP A 18 -14.96 15.15 0.73
CA ASP A 18 -15.40 13.77 0.93
C ASP A 18 -14.26 12.75 0.88
N SER A 19 -13.04 13.16 0.54
CA SER A 19 -11.86 12.28 0.51
C SER A 19 -11.36 11.93 1.91
N PHE A 20 -10.35 11.05 1.96
CA PHE A 20 -9.69 10.60 3.19
C PHE A 20 -8.32 11.25 3.40
N ASN A 21 -7.83 12.00 2.41
CA ASN A 21 -6.48 12.53 2.44
C ASN A 21 -6.45 13.93 3.07
N GLU A 22 -5.40 14.18 3.86
CA GLU A 22 -5.04 15.50 4.35
C GLU A 22 -4.18 16.21 3.29
N PHE A 23 -4.57 17.43 2.91
CA PHE A 23 -3.78 18.31 2.06
C PHE A 23 -3.54 19.64 2.77
N VAL A 24 -2.39 19.79 3.41
CA VAL A 24 -2.01 21.03 4.11
C VAL A 24 -0.81 21.65 3.43
N TYR A 25 -1.03 22.82 2.82
CA TYR A 25 0.03 23.64 2.23
C TYR A 25 0.40 24.73 3.21
N SER A 26 1.68 24.91 3.47
CA SER A 26 2.14 25.88 4.47
C SER A 26 3.24 26.77 3.94
N PHE A 27 3.18 28.05 4.32
CA PHE A 27 4.05 29.09 3.83
C PHE A 27 4.49 30.01 4.96
N ALA A 28 5.75 30.42 4.93
CA ALA A 28 6.29 31.49 5.78
C ALA A 28 6.98 32.52 4.88
N ASN A 29 6.50 33.78 4.88
CA ASN A 29 6.99 34.85 4.00
C ASN A 29 7.05 34.41 2.51
N CYS A 30 5.99 33.78 2.02
CA CYS A 30 5.87 33.22 0.66
C CYS A 30 6.83 32.05 0.33
N ILE A 31 7.61 31.55 1.29
CA ILE A 31 8.44 30.36 1.15
C ILE A 31 7.61 29.13 1.55
N ASN A 32 7.54 28.13 0.68
CA ASN A 32 6.84 26.87 0.98
C ASN A 32 7.61 26.05 2.02
N THR A 33 6.98 25.84 3.17
CA THR A 33 7.51 25.03 4.28
C THR A 33 6.96 23.61 4.19
N HIS A 34 7.45 22.83 3.23
CA HIS A 34 6.97 21.47 2.95
C HIS A 34 7.21 20.48 4.11
N ASP A 35 8.22 20.72 4.95
CA ASP A 35 8.49 19.94 6.16
C ASP A 35 7.67 20.44 7.37
N GLY A 36 6.82 21.45 7.17
CA GLY A 36 5.94 22.04 8.17
C GLY A 36 6.65 23.03 9.09
N GLY A 37 6.45 22.92 10.40
CA GLY A 37 7.05 23.82 11.39
C GLY A 37 6.06 24.34 12.42
N SER A 38 6.48 25.33 13.20
CA SER A 38 5.73 25.87 14.34
C SER A 38 4.31 26.32 13.99
N HIS A 39 4.13 27.01 12.86
CA HIS A 39 2.82 27.45 12.35
C HIS A 39 1.89 26.28 12.04
N VAL A 40 2.39 25.23 11.38
CA VAL A 40 1.60 24.02 11.08
C VAL A 40 1.23 23.29 12.37
N THR A 41 2.16 23.17 13.33
CA THR A 41 1.87 22.59 14.64
C THR A 41 0.77 23.37 15.37
N GLY A 42 0.86 24.70 15.38
CA GLY A 42 -0.15 25.57 16.02
C GLY A 42 -1.53 25.41 15.39
N PHE A 43 -1.60 25.39 14.05
CA PHE A 43 -2.84 25.13 13.31
C PHE A 43 -3.46 23.77 13.67
N ARG A 44 -2.64 22.70 13.64
CA ARG A 44 -3.10 21.34 13.96
C ARG A 44 -3.61 21.23 15.38
N SER A 45 -2.91 21.83 16.35
CA SER A 45 -3.34 21.87 17.76
C SER A 45 -4.66 22.62 17.93
N ALA A 46 -4.81 23.79 17.31
CA ALA A 46 -6.05 24.57 17.37
C ALA A 46 -7.23 23.81 16.79
N LEU A 47 -7.06 23.22 15.60
CA LEU A 47 -8.11 22.48 14.91
C LEU A 47 -8.65 21.33 15.78
N THR A 48 -7.74 20.49 16.31
CA THR A 48 -8.13 19.34 17.12
C THR A 48 -8.81 19.77 18.43
N ARG A 49 -8.30 20.81 19.10
CA ARG A 49 -8.88 21.31 20.35
C ARG A 49 -10.28 21.88 20.12
N VAL A 50 -10.43 22.79 19.17
CA VAL A 50 -11.71 23.48 18.92
C VAL A 50 -12.81 22.53 18.47
N LEU A 51 -12.51 21.57 17.59
CA LEU A 51 -13.51 20.59 17.16
C LEU A 51 -13.98 19.69 18.30
N ASN A 52 -13.06 19.27 19.19
CA ASN A 52 -13.43 18.50 20.39
C ASN A 52 -14.27 19.35 21.37
N ASP A 53 -13.84 20.57 21.68
CA ASP A 53 -14.53 21.47 22.60
C ASP A 53 -15.96 21.76 22.12
N TYR A 54 -16.12 22.13 20.83
CA TYR A 54 -17.43 22.36 20.22
C TYR A 54 -18.27 21.08 20.16
N GLY A 55 -17.68 19.95 19.76
CA GLY A 55 -18.36 18.67 19.67
C GLY A 55 -18.92 18.18 21.01
N ARG A 56 -18.20 18.41 22.11
CA ARG A 56 -18.65 18.14 23.49
C ARG A 56 -19.75 19.11 23.91
N LYS A 57 -19.55 20.41 23.71
CA LYS A 57 -20.53 21.46 24.07
C LYS A 57 -21.89 21.22 23.41
N GLN A 58 -21.90 20.84 22.14
CA GLN A 58 -23.11 20.55 21.36
C GLN A 58 -23.60 19.09 21.49
N LYS A 59 -22.97 18.27 22.34
CA LYS A 59 -23.28 16.85 22.57
C LYS A 59 -23.30 15.99 21.30
N ILE A 60 -22.52 16.39 20.29
CA ILE A 60 -22.27 15.59 19.09
C ILE A 60 -21.31 14.45 19.42
N ILE A 61 -20.27 14.76 20.20
CA ILE A 61 -19.40 13.78 20.87
C ILE A 61 -20.04 13.47 22.22
N LYS A 62 -20.40 12.21 22.46
CA LYS A 62 -21.05 11.80 23.71
C LYS A 62 -20.07 11.83 24.86
N ASP A 63 -20.56 12.05 26.09
CA ASP A 63 -19.73 12.14 27.30
C ASP A 63 -18.82 10.92 27.51
N ASN A 64 -19.30 9.73 27.16
CA ASN A 64 -18.56 8.47 27.31
C ASN A 64 -17.64 8.12 26.13
N ASP A 65 -17.74 8.84 25.00
CA ASP A 65 -16.90 8.59 23.84
C ASP A 65 -15.51 9.21 24.03
N THR A 66 -14.49 8.67 23.37
CA THR A 66 -13.13 9.22 23.36
C THR A 66 -13.07 10.49 22.52
N ASN A 67 -12.18 11.42 22.90
CA ASN A 67 -11.94 12.62 22.08
C ASN A 67 -11.31 12.24 20.73
N LEU A 68 -11.59 13.05 19.71
CA LEU A 68 -11.00 12.94 18.40
C LEU A 68 -9.50 13.21 18.47
N ALA A 69 -8.70 12.30 17.94
CA ALA A 69 -7.27 12.48 17.74
C ALA A 69 -6.99 13.42 16.56
N GLY A 70 -5.76 13.96 16.50
CA GLY A 70 -5.41 14.95 15.49
C GLY A 70 -5.57 14.44 14.06
N GLU A 71 -5.21 13.20 13.78
CA GLU A 71 -5.36 12.60 12.44
C GLU A 71 -6.83 12.48 12.02
N GLU A 72 -7.73 12.15 12.96
CA GLU A 72 -9.17 12.03 12.70
C GLU A 72 -9.77 13.39 12.37
N THR A 73 -9.28 14.45 13.00
CA THR A 73 -9.71 15.82 12.70
C THR A 73 -9.21 16.35 11.36
N ARG A 74 -8.18 15.73 10.76
CA ARG A 74 -7.58 16.19 9.50
C ARG A 74 -7.97 15.33 8.29
N GLU A 75 -8.70 14.24 8.51
CA GLU A 75 -9.16 13.38 7.42
C GLU A 75 -10.09 14.16 6.45
N GLY A 76 -9.69 14.23 5.18
CA GLY A 76 -10.40 14.98 4.15
C GLY A 76 -10.32 16.50 4.29
N LEU A 77 -9.34 17.01 5.06
CA LEU A 77 -9.07 18.44 5.19
C LEU A 77 -8.16 18.92 4.06
N THR A 78 -8.54 20.01 3.40
CA THR A 78 -7.64 20.82 2.57
C THR A 78 -7.45 22.18 3.24
N ALA A 79 -6.21 22.57 3.50
CA ALA A 79 -5.90 23.84 4.12
C ALA A 79 -4.66 24.50 3.51
N VAL A 80 -4.67 25.83 3.48
CA VAL A 80 -3.52 26.68 3.16
C VAL A 80 -3.26 27.57 4.36
N ILE A 81 -2.04 27.56 4.86
CA ILE A 81 -1.60 28.34 6.02
C ILE A 81 -0.43 29.21 5.58
N SER A 82 -0.55 30.52 5.73
CA SER A 82 0.47 31.49 5.37
C SER A 82 0.76 32.38 6.57
N VAL A 83 2.01 32.45 6.99
CA VAL A 83 2.47 33.36 8.04
C VAL A 83 3.44 34.38 7.46
N LYS A 84 3.28 35.65 7.85
CA LYS A 84 4.24 36.71 7.54
C LYS A 84 4.85 37.20 8.84
N LEU A 85 6.18 37.20 8.93
CA LEU A 85 6.93 37.53 10.14
C LEU A 85 8.22 38.27 9.80
N LYS A 86 8.66 39.12 10.72
CA LYS A 86 9.83 39.99 10.51
C LYS A 86 11.14 39.19 10.46
N ASP A 87 11.32 38.28 11.40
CA ASP A 87 12.58 37.54 11.61
C ASP A 87 12.31 36.01 11.56
N PRO A 88 12.13 35.43 10.35
CA PRO A 88 11.89 33.99 10.22
C PRO A 88 13.16 33.18 10.47
N GLN A 89 13.03 32.18 11.33
CA GLN A 89 14.05 31.17 11.62
C GLN A 89 13.61 29.85 10.99
N PHE A 90 14.47 29.27 10.16
CA PHE A 90 14.20 27.99 9.50
C PHE A 90 15.17 26.92 9.99
N GLU A 91 14.69 25.68 10.10
CA GLU A 91 15.53 24.51 10.32
C GLU A 91 16.06 23.99 8.98
N GLY A 92 17.35 23.62 8.93
CA GLY A 92 17.97 23.01 7.76
C GLY A 92 18.31 23.96 6.61
N GLN A 93 19.04 23.44 5.61
CA GLN A 93 19.54 24.21 4.47
C GLN A 93 18.44 24.59 3.46
N THR A 94 17.42 23.74 3.31
CA THR A 94 16.32 23.89 2.34
C THR A 94 15.27 24.90 2.79
N LYS A 95 15.37 25.46 4.01
CA LYS A 95 14.34 26.29 4.65
C LYS A 95 12.95 25.64 4.64
N GLY A 96 12.91 24.31 4.67
CA GLY A 96 11.69 23.52 4.55
C GLY A 96 10.80 23.56 5.80
N LYS A 97 11.34 23.95 6.96
CA LYS A 97 10.63 23.93 8.24
C LYS A 97 10.80 25.23 9.02
N LEU A 98 9.69 25.81 9.47
CA LEU A 98 9.71 27.02 10.32
C LEU A 98 9.98 26.67 11.79
N GLY A 99 10.97 27.32 12.39
CA GLY A 99 11.47 27.04 13.75
C GLY A 99 11.06 28.06 14.83
N ASN A 100 10.43 29.19 14.49
CA ASN A 100 10.00 30.21 15.46
C ASN A 100 8.95 29.66 16.47
N PRO A 101 9.27 29.45 17.76
CA PRO A 101 8.33 28.84 18.70
C PRO A 101 7.10 29.70 18.98
N GLU A 102 7.25 31.03 19.00
CA GLU A 102 6.18 32.01 19.23
C GLU A 102 5.07 31.94 18.17
N VAL A 103 5.44 31.61 16.92
CA VAL A 103 4.49 31.51 15.81
C VAL A 103 3.49 30.38 16.04
N ARG A 104 3.88 29.32 16.76
CA ARG A 104 2.96 28.24 17.13
C ARG A 104 1.78 28.78 17.92
N THR A 105 2.05 29.52 18.99
CA THR A 105 1.02 30.08 19.88
C THR A 105 0.19 31.13 19.14
N GLN A 106 0.83 31.98 18.34
CA GLN A 106 0.15 32.99 17.53
C GLN A 106 -0.87 32.36 16.57
N VAL A 107 -0.45 31.36 15.79
CA VAL A 107 -1.34 30.65 14.87
C VAL A 107 -2.43 29.91 15.63
N GLU A 108 -2.09 29.24 16.74
CA GLU A 108 -3.08 28.52 17.55
C GLU A 108 -4.20 29.45 18.03
N THR A 109 -3.87 30.64 18.55
CA THR A 109 -4.85 31.64 19.00
C THR A 109 -5.72 32.13 17.86
N VAL A 110 -5.12 32.56 16.74
CA VAL A 110 -5.85 33.11 15.59
C VAL A 110 -6.82 32.08 15.00
N ILE A 111 -6.35 30.85 14.81
CA ILE A 111 -7.17 29.77 14.25
C ILE A 111 -8.25 29.36 15.23
N ALA A 112 -7.95 29.25 16.53
CA ALA A 112 -8.94 28.82 17.50
C ALA A 112 -10.10 29.82 17.63
N GLU A 113 -9.82 31.11 17.64
CA GLU A 113 -10.85 32.16 17.70
C GLU A 113 -11.73 32.13 16.45
N ALA A 114 -11.11 32.17 15.26
CA ALA A 114 -11.84 32.21 14.01
C ALA A 114 -12.66 30.93 13.75
N LEU A 115 -12.10 29.77 14.09
CA LEU A 115 -12.80 28.49 13.94
C LEU A 115 -13.97 28.37 14.92
N ASN A 116 -13.82 28.81 16.17
CA ASN A 116 -14.92 28.84 17.12
C ASN A 116 -16.07 29.72 16.61
N HIS A 117 -15.78 30.93 16.14
CA HIS A 117 -16.80 31.81 15.56
C HIS A 117 -17.49 31.14 14.37
N TYR A 118 -16.73 30.56 13.44
CA TYR A 118 -17.29 29.89 12.28
C TYR A 118 -18.22 28.72 12.65
N LEU A 119 -17.83 27.88 13.61
CA LEU A 119 -18.63 26.72 14.03
C LEU A 119 -19.91 27.13 14.77
N GLU A 120 -19.87 28.20 15.57
CA GLU A 120 -21.06 28.75 16.23
C GLU A 120 -22.03 29.38 15.22
N ASP A 121 -21.51 30.10 14.21
CA ASP A 121 -22.33 30.74 13.17
C ASP A 121 -22.89 29.71 12.16
N ASN A 122 -22.23 28.56 12.00
CA ASN A 122 -22.58 27.54 10.99
C ASN A 122 -22.80 26.15 11.62
N PRO A 123 -23.82 25.97 12.47
CA PRO A 123 -24.01 24.74 13.25
C PRO A 123 -24.26 23.49 12.39
N THR A 124 -24.91 23.64 11.22
CA THR A 124 -25.16 22.53 10.29
C THR A 124 -23.85 21.99 9.72
N GLU A 125 -22.97 22.88 9.25
CA GLU A 125 -21.67 22.47 8.69
C GLU A 125 -20.72 21.99 9.80
N ALA A 126 -20.76 22.63 10.97
CA ALA A 126 -20.01 22.17 12.14
C ALA A 126 -20.37 20.72 12.52
N ARG A 127 -21.67 20.39 12.55
CA ARG A 127 -22.12 19.01 12.79
C ARG A 127 -21.60 18.04 11.73
N ARG A 128 -21.71 18.39 10.44
CA ARG A 128 -21.22 17.54 9.33
C ARG A 128 -19.71 17.26 9.44
N ILE A 129 -18.91 18.28 9.74
CA ILE A 129 -17.47 18.14 9.91
C ILE A 129 -17.16 17.17 11.07
N ILE A 130 -17.80 17.35 12.22
CA ILE A 130 -17.55 16.51 13.41
C ILE A 130 -18.05 15.08 13.18
N GLU A 131 -19.19 14.88 12.53
CA GLU A 131 -19.70 13.54 12.16
C GLU A 131 -18.76 12.81 11.20
N LYS A 132 -18.14 13.52 10.24
CA LYS A 132 -17.09 12.98 9.39
C LYS A 132 -15.88 12.54 10.23
N CYS A 133 -15.41 13.38 11.15
CA CYS A 133 -14.30 13.03 12.05
C CYS A 133 -14.61 11.82 12.93
N LEU A 134 -15.84 11.72 13.46
CA LEU A 134 -16.30 10.56 14.25
C LEU A 134 -16.36 9.28 13.40
N THR A 135 -16.69 9.40 12.12
CA THR A 135 -16.65 8.27 11.19
C THR A 135 -15.22 7.79 10.96
N ALA A 136 -14.26 8.72 10.81
CA ALA A 136 -12.83 8.43 10.73
C ALA A 136 -12.32 7.72 12.00
N GLN A 137 -12.69 8.23 13.18
CA GLN A 137 -12.34 7.64 14.47
C GLN A 137 -12.85 6.19 14.60
N ARG A 138 -14.13 5.94 14.29
CA ARG A 138 -14.71 4.58 14.33
C ARG A 138 -14.02 3.64 13.37
N ALA A 139 -13.70 4.09 12.16
CA ALA A 139 -12.97 3.30 11.18
C ALA A 139 -11.56 2.95 11.70
N ARG A 140 -10.85 3.90 12.28
CA ARG A 140 -9.53 3.69 12.86
C ARG A 140 -9.55 2.74 14.06
N GLU A 141 -10.52 2.89 14.96
CA GLU A 141 -10.68 1.96 16.08
C GLU A 141 -11.01 0.54 15.60
N ALA A 142 -11.88 0.41 14.59
CA ALA A 142 -12.20 -0.88 13.99
C ALA A 142 -10.96 -1.51 13.35
N ALA A 143 -10.18 -0.72 12.60
CA ALA A 143 -8.90 -1.12 12.03
C ALA A 143 -7.92 -1.60 13.12
N ARG A 144 -7.73 -0.81 14.19
CA ARG A 144 -6.86 -1.19 15.32
C ARG A 144 -7.31 -2.47 16.00
N LYS A 145 -8.59 -2.58 16.36
CA LYS A 145 -9.16 -3.80 16.97
C LYS A 145 -8.99 -5.02 16.07
N ALA A 146 -9.14 -4.84 14.75
CA ALA A 146 -8.96 -5.91 13.79
C ALA A 146 -7.49 -6.31 13.64
N ARG A 147 -6.53 -5.36 13.65
CA ARG A 147 -5.09 -5.64 13.72
C ARG A 147 -4.73 -6.39 15.00
N ASP A 148 -5.16 -5.89 16.16
CA ASP A 148 -4.92 -6.54 17.46
C ASP A 148 -5.44 -7.98 17.47
N LEU A 149 -6.60 -8.22 16.86
CA LEU A 149 -7.18 -9.56 16.76
C LEU A 149 -6.38 -10.48 15.84
N ILE A 150 -5.82 -9.97 14.75
CA ILE A 150 -4.91 -10.72 13.87
C ILE A 150 -3.61 -11.08 14.61
N ILE A 151 -3.01 -10.11 15.31
CA ILE A 151 -1.77 -10.30 16.06
C ILE A 151 -1.97 -11.31 17.21
N ARG A 152 -3.07 -11.19 17.97
CA ARG A 152 -3.39 -12.13 19.06
C ARG A 152 -3.66 -13.55 18.56
N LYS A 153 -4.33 -13.71 17.42
CA LYS A 153 -4.52 -15.02 16.78
C LYS A 153 -3.19 -15.65 16.36
N ASN A 154 -2.26 -14.85 15.81
CA ASN A 154 -0.92 -15.34 15.48
C ASN A 154 -0.18 -15.89 16.72
N ALA A 155 -0.39 -15.28 17.89
CA ALA A 155 0.27 -15.68 19.14
C ALA A 155 -0.35 -16.93 19.81
N MET A 156 -1.67 -17.16 19.69
CA MET A 156 -2.34 -18.29 20.36
C MET A 156 -2.50 -19.54 19.50
N ASP A 157 -2.75 -19.41 18.19
CA ASP A 157 -3.12 -20.54 17.32
C ASP A 157 -1.93 -21.14 16.53
N GLY A 158 -0.70 -20.71 16.79
CA GLY A 158 0.47 -21.25 16.10
C GLY A 158 0.38 -21.06 14.58
N GLY A 159 0.19 -19.83 14.10
CA GLY A 159 0.42 -19.44 12.70
C GLY A 159 -0.40 -20.18 11.63
N GLY A 160 -1.47 -20.89 11.99
CA GLY A 160 -2.29 -21.61 11.03
C GLY A 160 -3.36 -20.73 10.39
N LEU A 161 -3.50 -20.80 9.06
CA LEU A 161 -4.73 -20.45 8.33
C LEU A 161 -5.39 -21.77 7.91
N PRO A 162 -6.21 -22.40 8.78
CA PRO A 162 -6.75 -23.74 8.51
C PRO A 162 -7.51 -23.76 7.18
N GLY A 163 -7.09 -24.64 6.27
CA GLY A 163 -7.74 -24.83 4.97
C GLY A 163 -7.33 -23.85 3.86
N LYS A 164 -6.59 -22.76 4.16
CA LYS A 164 -6.12 -21.80 3.14
C LYS A 164 -4.61 -21.85 2.93
N LEU A 165 -3.81 -21.75 3.99
CA LEU A 165 -2.36 -21.86 3.89
C LEU A 165 -1.96 -23.35 3.91
N ALA A 166 -1.25 -23.78 2.87
CA ALA A 166 -0.48 -25.01 2.95
C ALA A 166 0.92 -24.64 3.46
N ASP A 167 1.22 -24.93 4.71
CA ASP A 167 2.49 -24.54 5.34
C ASP A 167 3.64 -25.51 4.96
N CYS A 168 4.89 -25.11 5.20
CA CYS A 168 6.08 -25.96 5.10
C CYS A 168 6.46 -26.56 6.46
N SER A 169 7.25 -27.64 6.45
CA SER A 169 7.67 -28.30 7.71
C SER A 169 8.89 -27.67 8.36
N GLU A 170 9.77 -27.05 7.58
CA GLU A 170 10.94 -26.30 8.06
C GLU A 170 10.51 -25.10 8.91
N LYS A 171 11.30 -24.79 9.92
CA LYS A 171 11.04 -23.71 10.88
C LYS A 171 12.07 -22.60 10.82
N ASN A 172 13.25 -22.83 10.24
CA ASN A 172 14.20 -21.76 10.00
C ASN A 172 13.70 -20.87 8.83
N PRO A 173 13.34 -19.60 9.09
CA PRO A 173 12.81 -18.70 8.06
C PRO A 173 13.72 -18.48 6.85
N GLU A 174 15.04 -18.64 7.04
CA GLU A 174 16.05 -18.48 5.99
C GLU A 174 15.90 -19.47 4.84
N PHE A 175 15.46 -20.70 5.16
CA PHE A 175 15.21 -21.74 4.17
C PHE A 175 13.75 -21.78 3.71
N CYS A 176 12.87 -21.05 4.39
CA CYS A 176 11.44 -21.09 4.13
C CYS A 176 11.03 -20.05 3.08
N GLU A 177 10.17 -20.49 2.17
CA GLU A 177 9.64 -19.67 1.09
C GLU A 177 8.12 -19.78 1.08
N ILE A 178 7.42 -18.69 0.77
CA ILE A 178 5.97 -18.70 0.58
C ILE A 178 5.63 -18.22 -0.82
N TYR A 179 4.80 -19.00 -1.52
CA TYR A 179 4.25 -18.62 -2.83
C TYR A 179 2.85 -18.05 -2.65
N LEU A 180 2.66 -16.81 -3.08
CA LEU A 180 1.38 -16.15 -3.23
C LEU A 180 0.84 -16.49 -4.62
N VAL A 181 -0.12 -17.41 -4.70
CA VAL A 181 -0.56 -18.00 -5.97
C VAL A 181 -1.92 -17.48 -6.39
N GLU A 182 -2.06 -17.12 -7.66
CA GLU A 182 -3.33 -16.71 -8.25
C GLU A 182 -4.33 -17.88 -8.34
N GLY A 183 -5.39 -17.81 -7.55
CA GLY A 183 -6.52 -18.74 -7.63
C GLY A 183 -6.29 -20.12 -6.99
N PRO A 184 -7.38 -20.84 -6.66
CA PRO A 184 -7.30 -22.16 -6.06
C PRO A 184 -6.81 -23.24 -7.02
N SER A 185 -6.97 -23.06 -8.34
CA SER A 185 -6.54 -24.04 -9.35
C SER A 185 -5.02 -24.14 -9.41
N ALA A 186 -4.33 -23.03 -9.72
CA ALA A 186 -2.88 -22.96 -9.67
C ALA A 186 -2.35 -23.26 -8.26
N GLY A 187 -3.06 -22.82 -7.20
CA GLY A 187 -2.74 -23.18 -5.82
C GLY A 187 -2.74 -24.68 -5.55
N GLY A 188 -3.64 -25.45 -6.15
CA GLY A 188 -3.70 -26.91 -6.04
C GLY A 188 -2.54 -27.61 -6.75
N THR A 189 -2.19 -27.15 -7.95
CA THR A 189 -1.01 -27.63 -8.70
C THR A 189 0.29 -27.32 -7.95
N ALA A 190 0.45 -26.08 -7.48
CA ALA A 190 1.62 -25.65 -6.71
C ALA A 190 1.75 -26.43 -5.40
N LYS A 191 0.65 -26.62 -4.65
CA LYS A 191 0.63 -27.45 -3.43
C LYS A 191 1.09 -28.88 -3.68
N SER A 192 0.76 -29.44 -4.84
CA SER A 192 1.11 -30.81 -5.20
C SER A 192 2.56 -30.95 -5.70
N GLY A 193 3.09 -29.93 -6.38
CA GLY A 193 4.44 -29.96 -6.98
C GLY A 193 5.57 -29.43 -6.09
N ARG A 194 5.26 -28.71 -5.00
CA ARG A 194 6.26 -28.08 -4.13
C ARG A 194 7.14 -29.07 -3.36
N ASP A 195 8.29 -28.57 -2.90
CA ASP A 195 9.00 -29.17 -1.76
C ASP A 195 8.28 -28.79 -0.45
N ARG A 196 7.59 -29.75 0.15
CA ARG A 196 6.83 -29.54 1.40
C ARG A 196 7.74 -29.19 2.58
N ARG A 197 9.03 -29.45 2.48
CA ARG A 197 9.99 -29.12 3.53
C ARG A 197 10.14 -27.61 3.68
N THR A 198 10.35 -26.89 2.58
CA THR A 198 10.75 -25.48 2.59
C THR A 198 9.73 -24.53 1.96
N GLN A 199 8.77 -25.03 1.18
CA GLN A 199 7.86 -24.18 0.41
C GLN A 199 6.42 -24.22 0.94
N ALA A 200 5.92 -23.06 1.37
CA ALA A 200 4.53 -22.80 1.70
C ALA A 200 3.76 -22.24 0.50
N ILE A 201 2.47 -22.55 0.40
CA ILE A 201 1.58 -22.07 -0.67
C ILE A 201 0.39 -21.37 -0.05
N LEU A 202 0.17 -20.11 -0.43
CA LEU A 202 -1.01 -19.32 -0.09
C LEU A 202 -1.77 -18.96 -1.38
N PRO A 203 -2.85 -19.70 -1.70
CA PRO A 203 -3.73 -19.35 -2.81
C PRO A 203 -4.56 -18.12 -2.48
N LEU A 204 -4.57 -17.14 -3.39
CA LEU A 204 -5.35 -15.91 -3.30
C LEU A 204 -6.58 -16.02 -4.20
N ARG A 205 -7.76 -15.67 -3.69
CA ARG A 205 -9.01 -15.76 -4.48
C ARG A 205 -9.45 -14.39 -4.97
N GLY A 206 -9.82 -14.33 -6.24
CA GLY A 206 -10.33 -13.11 -6.87
C GLY A 206 -9.29 -12.00 -6.96
N LYS A 207 -9.76 -10.78 -7.29
CA LYS A 207 -8.91 -9.60 -7.36
C LYS A 207 -8.67 -9.06 -5.95
N ILE A 208 -7.40 -8.81 -5.62
CA ILE A 208 -7.01 -8.21 -4.35
C ILE A 208 -7.57 -6.79 -4.26
N LEU A 209 -7.97 -6.37 -3.05
CA LEU A 209 -8.41 -5.00 -2.81
C LEU A 209 -7.27 -4.02 -3.13
N ASN A 210 -7.56 -3.00 -3.94
CA ASN A 210 -6.62 -1.90 -4.14
C ASN A 210 -6.52 -1.07 -2.86
N VAL A 211 -5.42 -1.27 -2.13
CA VAL A 211 -5.19 -0.62 -0.84
C VAL A 211 -4.92 0.88 -0.96
N GLU A 212 -4.49 1.36 -2.13
CA GLU A 212 -4.26 2.78 -2.39
C GLU A 212 -5.54 3.60 -2.27
N LYS A 213 -6.68 3.01 -2.67
CA LYS A 213 -8.01 3.65 -2.64
C LYS A 213 -8.81 3.26 -1.42
N ALA A 214 -8.42 2.19 -0.74
CA ALA A 214 -9.22 1.61 0.31
C ALA A 214 -8.83 2.23 1.66
N ARG A 215 -9.85 2.50 2.47
CA ARG A 215 -9.65 2.85 3.86
C ARG A 215 -9.01 1.67 4.63
N ALA A 216 -8.27 1.98 5.68
CA ALA A 216 -7.57 1.00 6.49
C ALA A 216 -8.49 -0.09 7.07
N ASP A 217 -9.71 0.25 7.50
CA ASP A 217 -10.70 -0.70 8.03
C ASP A 217 -11.17 -1.71 6.97
N LYS A 218 -11.39 -1.24 5.74
CA LYS A 218 -11.75 -2.09 4.60
C LYS A 218 -10.58 -2.99 4.18
N MET A 219 -9.35 -2.46 4.22
CA MET A 219 -8.15 -3.24 3.97
C MET A 219 -8.00 -4.37 5.00
N ILE A 220 -8.08 -4.04 6.29
CA ILE A 220 -7.86 -5.00 7.36
C ILE A 220 -9.00 -6.02 7.44
N SER A 221 -10.21 -5.69 7.00
CA SER A 221 -11.31 -6.65 6.92
C SER A 221 -11.23 -7.57 5.69
N HIS A 222 -10.41 -7.23 4.69
CA HIS A 222 -10.27 -8.02 3.46
C HIS A 222 -9.60 -9.37 3.71
N GLU A 223 -10.28 -10.46 3.38
CA GLU A 223 -9.85 -11.83 3.72
C GLU A 223 -8.45 -12.16 3.18
N GLU A 224 -8.15 -11.82 1.92
CA GLU A 224 -6.86 -12.14 1.31
C GLU A 224 -5.70 -11.34 1.93
N ILE A 225 -5.95 -10.08 2.30
CA ILE A 225 -4.92 -9.23 2.91
C ILE A 225 -4.61 -9.74 4.32
N ARG A 226 -5.66 -10.06 5.09
CA ARG A 226 -5.50 -10.71 6.41
C ARG A 226 -4.72 -12.02 6.29
N ALA A 227 -5.04 -12.85 5.30
CA ALA A 227 -4.33 -14.10 5.08
C ALA A 227 -2.85 -13.89 4.79
N MET A 228 -2.49 -12.89 3.96
CA MET A 228 -1.09 -12.53 3.71
C MET A 228 -0.38 -12.08 5.01
N ILE A 229 -0.98 -11.16 5.78
CA ILE A 229 -0.42 -10.66 7.04
C ILE A 229 -0.20 -11.80 8.04
N THR A 230 -1.21 -12.64 8.24
CA THR A 230 -1.16 -13.82 9.12
C THR A 230 -0.11 -14.83 8.68
N ALA A 231 0.00 -15.10 7.37
CA ALA A 231 0.97 -16.04 6.85
C ALA A 231 2.40 -15.54 7.06
N ILE A 232 2.69 -14.29 6.69
CA ILE A 232 4.03 -13.68 6.77
C ILE A 232 4.50 -13.56 8.22
N GLY A 233 3.60 -13.13 9.12
CA GLY A 233 3.85 -13.10 10.56
C GLY A 233 4.68 -11.90 11.07
N ALA A 234 5.12 -11.00 10.18
CA ALA A 234 5.99 -9.89 10.53
C ALA A 234 5.24 -8.63 11.03
N GLY A 235 3.91 -8.59 11.04
CA GLY A 235 3.16 -7.36 11.39
C GLY A 235 2.74 -6.54 10.17
N LEU A 236 2.39 -5.27 10.37
CA LEU A 236 1.90 -4.34 9.34
C LEU A 236 2.29 -2.90 9.71
N ASP A 237 2.58 -2.06 8.70
CA ASP A 237 2.91 -0.64 8.88
C ASP A 237 4.04 -0.42 9.91
N ASP A 238 3.87 0.50 10.86
CA ASP A 238 4.86 0.84 11.90
C ASP A 238 5.09 -0.28 12.94
N GLU A 239 4.29 -1.35 12.92
CA GLU A 239 4.40 -2.49 13.84
C GLU A 239 5.17 -3.67 13.21
N ILE A 240 5.83 -3.46 12.07
CA ILE A 240 6.61 -4.52 11.42
C ILE A 240 7.84 -4.90 12.26
N ASP A 241 8.04 -6.20 12.39
CA ASP A 241 9.16 -6.83 13.06
C ASP A 241 9.67 -7.98 12.18
N LEU A 242 10.73 -7.70 11.43
CA LEU A 242 11.37 -8.67 10.54
C LEU A 242 11.95 -9.88 11.29
N THR A 243 12.21 -9.78 12.60
CA THR A 243 12.69 -10.93 13.38
C THR A 243 11.64 -12.02 13.54
N LYS A 244 10.36 -11.68 13.34
CA LYS A 244 9.22 -12.60 13.36
C LYS A 244 8.83 -13.10 11.97
N LEU A 245 9.56 -12.71 10.93
CA LEU A 245 9.30 -13.13 9.57
C LEU A 245 9.40 -14.65 9.46
N ARG A 246 8.34 -15.30 8.95
CA ARG A 246 8.31 -16.76 8.81
C ARG A 246 8.97 -17.30 7.54
N TYR A 247 9.10 -16.44 6.52
CA TYR A 247 9.63 -16.81 5.22
C TYR A 247 10.53 -15.67 4.71
N HIS A 248 11.83 -15.93 4.55
CA HIS A 248 12.75 -14.93 4.00
C HIS A 248 12.56 -14.71 2.50
N ARG A 249 11.78 -15.56 1.83
CA ARG A 249 11.38 -15.38 0.43
C ARG A 249 9.86 -15.42 0.31
N VAL A 250 9.28 -14.29 0.00
CA VAL A 250 7.88 -14.13 -0.38
C VAL A 250 7.82 -14.01 -1.90
N ILE A 251 7.25 -15.00 -2.57
CA ILE A 251 7.29 -15.13 -4.03
C ILE A 251 5.87 -14.93 -4.58
N ILE A 252 5.67 -13.90 -5.39
CA ILE A 252 4.44 -13.65 -6.13
C ILE A 252 4.46 -14.54 -7.38
N MET A 253 3.50 -15.46 -7.49
CA MET A 253 3.36 -16.37 -8.63
C MET A 253 1.95 -16.22 -9.23
N THR A 254 1.91 -15.45 -10.33
CA THR A 254 0.68 -15.03 -11.03
C THR A 254 0.73 -15.51 -12.48
N ASP A 255 -0.42 -15.57 -13.13
CA ASP A 255 -0.51 -15.99 -14.52
C ASP A 255 0.15 -14.98 -15.47
N ALA A 256 0.61 -15.45 -16.63
CA ALA A 256 1.31 -14.65 -17.62
C ALA A 256 0.33 -13.94 -18.58
N ASP A 257 -0.77 -13.44 -18.02
CA ASP A 257 -1.86 -12.76 -18.72
C ASP A 257 -2.13 -11.35 -18.10
N VAL A 258 -3.19 -10.70 -18.61
CA VAL A 258 -3.59 -9.36 -18.16
C VAL A 258 -4.12 -9.34 -16.73
N ASP A 259 -4.81 -10.40 -16.29
CA ASP A 259 -5.39 -10.48 -14.95
C ASP A 259 -4.30 -10.77 -13.90
N GLY A 260 -3.34 -11.65 -14.21
CA GLY A 260 -2.17 -11.92 -13.37
C GLY A 260 -1.27 -10.69 -13.24
N SER A 261 -1.09 -9.93 -14.31
CA SER A 261 -0.39 -8.63 -14.25
C SER A 261 -1.09 -7.62 -13.34
N HIS A 262 -2.43 -7.60 -13.34
CA HIS A 262 -3.22 -6.75 -12.46
C HIS A 262 -3.13 -7.20 -11.00
N ILE A 263 -3.27 -8.49 -10.71
CA ILE A 263 -3.12 -9.03 -9.34
C ILE A 263 -1.71 -8.78 -8.81
N ARG A 264 -0.68 -9.00 -9.63
CA ARG A 264 0.70 -8.67 -9.28
C ARG A 264 0.85 -7.21 -8.89
N THR A 265 0.25 -6.29 -9.66
CA THR A 265 0.29 -4.85 -9.36
C THR A 265 -0.39 -4.53 -8.02
N LEU A 266 -1.54 -5.14 -7.73
CA LEU A 266 -2.25 -4.96 -6.45
C LEU A 266 -1.44 -5.47 -5.27
N ILE A 267 -0.80 -6.64 -5.41
CA ILE A 267 0.06 -7.22 -4.36
C ILE A 267 1.30 -6.33 -4.15
N LEU A 268 1.96 -5.89 -5.23
CA LEU A 268 3.10 -4.97 -5.14
C LEU A 268 2.71 -3.66 -4.44
N THR A 269 1.54 -3.12 -4.75
CA THR A 269 1.01 -1.92 -4.08
C THR A 269 0.84 -2.16 -2.58
N PHE A 270 0.27 -3.30 -2.19
CA PHE A 270 0.13 -3.68 -0.78
C PHE A 270 1.48 -3.77 -0.06
N PHE A 271 2.45 -4.48 -0.63
CA PHE A 271 3.77 -4.60 -0.02
C PHE A 271 4.49 -3.25 0.05
N TYR A 272 4.41 -2.43 -1.00
CA TYR A 272 5.04 -1.12 -1.01
C TYR A 272 4.44 -0.17 0.03
N ARG A 273 3.11 -0.17 0.18
CA ARG A 273 2.40 0.75 1.11
C ARG A 273 2.44 0.32 2.56
N HIS A 274 2.34 -0.98 2.83
CA HIS A 274 2.09 -1.48 4.18
C HIS A 274 3.13 -2.46 4.71
N MET A 275 4.07 -2.90 3.86
CA MET A 275 5.14 -3.84 4.22
C MET A 275 6.47 -3.47 3.57
N LYS A 276 6.75 -2.16 3.48
CA LYS A 276 7.90 -1.62 2.75
C LYS A 276 9.23 -2.20 3.22
N GLU A 277 9.38 -2.41 4.53
CA GLU A 277 10.60 -2.99 5.11
C GLU A 277 10.93 -4.37 4.53
N LEU A 278 9.94 -5.20 4.20
CA LEU A 278 10.19 -6.50 3.56
C LEU A 278 10.76 -6.33 2.15
N VAL A 279 10.31 -5.29 1.42
CA VAL A 279 10.81 -4.99 0.07
C VAL A 279 12.24 -4.45 0.17
N ASP A 280 12.49 -3.53 1.09
CA ASP A 280 13.80 -2.88 1.24
C ASP A 280 14.89 -3.86 1.70
N HIS A 281 14.53 -4.87 2.50
CA HIS A 281 15.43 -5.96 2.90
C HIS A 281 15.49 -7.12 1.88
N GLY A 282 14.83 -6.98 0.72
CA GLY A 282 14.96 -7.93 -0.38
C GLY A 282 14.25 -9.27 -0.15
N HIS A 283 13.16 -9.30 0.62
CA HIS A 283 12.39 -10.51 0.88
C HIS A 283 11.27 -10.78 -0.15
N LEU A 284 10.96 -9.82 -1.02
CA LEU A 284 9.88 -9.93 -2.02
C LEU A 284 10.42 -10.28 -3.41
N TYR A 285 9.83 -11.29 -4.04
CA TYR A 285 10.24 -11.83 -5.34
C TYR A 285 9.03 -12.04 -6.26
N ILE A 286 9.27 -12.05 -7.57
CA ILE A 286 8.28 -12.41 -8.60
C ILE A 286 8.79 -13.64 -9.34
N ALA A 287 7.97 -14.68 -9.41
CA ALA A 287 8.26 -15.88 -10.19
C ALA A 287 8.19 -15.58 -11.70
N GLN A 288 9.02 -16.25 -12.49
CA GLN A 288 9.03 -16.16 -13.96
C GLN A 288 8.69 -17.52 -14.56
N PRO A 289 7.40 -17.86 -14.73
CA PRO A 289 7.01 -19.07 -15.43
C PRO A 289 7.32 -18.99 -16.93
N PRO A 290 7.53 -20.12 -17.62
CA PRO A 290 7.80 -20.12 -19.06
C PRO A 290 6.57 -19.72 -19.87
N LEU A 291 6.79 -19.01 -20.98
CA LEU A 291 5.73 -18.61 -21.91
C LEU A 291 5.38 -19.71 -22.90
N TYR A 292 6.37 -20.54 -23.28
CA TYR A 292 6.19 -21.60 -24.27
C TYR A 292 6.79 -22.92 -23.82
N LYS A 293 6.12 -24.01 -24.22
CA LYS A 293 6.65 -25.37 -24.23
C LYS A 293 6.77 -25.84 -25.68
N ILE A 294 7.99 -26.21 -26.07
CA ILE A 294 8.32 -26.70 -27.41
C ILE A 294 8.70 -28.17 -27.27
N THR A 295 7.99 -29.04 -27.99
CA THR A 295 8.21 -30.48 -27.98
C THR A 295 8.67 -30.95 -29.35
N ALA A 296 9.83 -31.59 -29.43
CA ALA A 296 10.38 -32.16 -30.66
C ALA A 296 10.68 -33.65 -30.44
N GLY A 297 9.74 -34.53 -30.83
CA GLY A 297 9.82 -35.96 -30.53
C GLY A 297 9.80 -36.21 -29.02
N LYS A 298 10.93 -36.67 -28.46
CA LYS A 298 11.10 -36.90 -27.01
C LYS A 298 11.69 -35.71 -26.25
N GLN A 299 12.19 -34.69 -26.95
CA GLN A 299 12.82 -33.53 -26.33
C GLN A 299 11.76 -32.48 -25.99
N VAL A 300 11.84 -31.92 -24.79
CA VAL A 300 10.99 -30.82 -24.31
C VAL A 300 11.90 -29.65 -23.98
N HIS A 301 11.55 -28.48 -24.50
CA HIS A 301 12.23 -27.22 -24.23
C HIS A 301 11.21 -26.20 -23.72
N TYR A 302 11.62 -25.37 -22.77
CA TYR A 302 10.82 -24.25 -22.27
C TYR A 302 11.46 -22.94 -22.71
N ALA A 303 10.63 -21.97 -23.10
CA ALA A 303 11.08 -20.63 -23.45
C ALA A 303 10.36 -19.59 -22.58
N TYR A 304 11.11 -18.65 -22.03
CA TYR A 304 10.65 -17.59 -21.14
C TYR A 304 10.47 -16.25 -21.88
N SER A 305 10.93 -16.17 -23.14
CA SER A 305 10.72 -15.02 -24.02
C SER A 305 10.43 -15.46 -25.46
N GLU A 306 9.91 -14.53 -26.27
CA GLU A 306 9.74 -14.76 -27.71
C GLU A 306 11.08 -15.01 -28.42
N GLY A 307 12.13 -14.28 -28.03
CA GLY A 307 13.48 -14.45 -28.59
C GLY A 307 14.07 -15.83 -28.29
N GLU A 308 13.89 -16.34 -27.06
CA GLU A 308 14.30 -17.71 -26.72
C GLU A 308 13.52 -18.75 -27.52
N ARG A 309 12.20 -18.54 -27.69
CA ARG A 309 11.36 -19.41 -28.50
C ARG A 309 11.88 -19.47 -29.94
N GLU A 310 12.19 -18.33 -30.55
CA GLU A 310 12.76 -18.28 -31.90
C GLU A 310 14.13 -18.95 -31.99
N GLY A 311 15.01 -18.70 -31.03
CA GLY A 311 16.31 -19.36 -30.94
C GLY A 311 16.20 -20.88 -30.87
N ILE A 312 15.32 -21.41 -30.01
CA ILE A 312 15.05 -22.85 -29.89
C ILE A 312 14.48 -23.41 -31.20
N MET A 313 13.55 -22.69 -31.85
CA MET A 313 12.97 -23.11 -33.13
C MET A 313 14.02 -23.17 -34.25
N VAL A 314 14.98 -22.22 -34.29
CA VAL A 314 16.11 -22.25 -35.23
C VAL A 314 17.03 -23.43 -34.96
N GLN A 315 17.37 -23.70 -33.69
CA GLN A 315 18.22 -24.82 -33.30
C GLN A 315 17.60 -26.20 -33.63
N LEU A 316 16.29 -26.32 -33.45
CA LEU A 316 15.56 -27.56 -33.77
C LEU A 316 15.44 -27.80 -35.29
N GLY A 317 15.60 -26.77 -36.12
CA GLY A 317 15.56 -26.83 -37.58
C GLY A 317 14.23 -27.36 -38.14
N LYS A 318 14.24 -27.87 -39.38
CA LYS A 318 13.05 -28.47 -40.03
C LYS A 318 12.76 -29.91 -39.58
N ARG A 319 12.93 -30.23 -38.29
CA ARG A 319 12.54 -31.55 -37.77
C ARG A 319 11.04 -31.75 -37.99
N ARG A 320 10.65 -32.91 -38.52
CA ARG A 320 9.23 -33.28 -38.67
C ARG A 320 8.66 -33.53 -37.26
N ASN A 321 7.52 -32.90 -36.94
CA ASN A 321 6.77 -32.99 -35.68
C ASN A 321 7.29 -32.14 -34.50
N ILE A 322 7.36 -30.82 -34.70
CA ILE A 322 7.50 -29.86 -33.58
C ILE A 322 6.10 -29.47 -33.10
N GLY A 323 5.79 -29.76 -31.83
CA GLY A 323 4.61 -29.26 -31.13
C GLY A 323 4.97 -28.03 -30.31
N MET A 324 4.13 -27.01 -30.33
CA MET A 324 4.32 -25.79 -29.53
C MET A 324 3.04 -25.50 -28.75
N GLN A 325 3.17 -25.33 -27.44
CA GLN A 325 2.11 -24.88 -26.55
C GLN A 325 2.55 -23.55 -25.94
N ARG A 326 1.68 -22.53 -26.03
CA ARG A 326 1.84 -21.28 -25.27
C ARG A 326 1.04 -21.44 -23.98
N TYR A 327 1.67 -21.19 -22.85
CA TYR A 327 0.97 -21.16 -21.57
C TYR A 327 0.27 -19.81 -21.41
N LYS A 328 -1.02 -19.80 -21.04
CA LYS A 328 -1.72 -18.57 -20.65
C LYS A 328 -1.83 -18.45 -19.14
N GLY A 329 -2.14 -19.57 -18.48
CA GLY A 329 -2.18 -19.64 -17.01
C GLY A 329 -1.34 -20.76 -16.42
N LEU A 330 -0.95 -20.59 -15.15
CA LEU A 330 -0.22 -21.58 -14.36
C LEU A 330 -1.01 -22.88 -14.17
N GLY A 331 -2.35 -22.79 -14.21
CA GLY A 331 -3.24 -23.95 -14.12
C GLY A 331 -3.17 -24.92 -15.32
N GLU A 332 -2.58 -24.51 -16.45
CA GLU A 332 -2.34 -25.39 -17.60
C GLU A 332 -1.13 -26.32 -17.40
N MET A 333 -0.27 -26.00 -16.44
CA MET A 333 0.92 -26.78 -16.14
C MET A 333 0.58 -27.94 -15.21
N THR A 334 1.21 -29.09 -15.43
CA THR A 334 1.16 -30.17 -14.45
C THR A 334 2.09 -29.87 -13.27
N ALA A 335 1.86 -30.49 -12.11
CA ALA A 335 2.69 -30.27 -10.93
C ALA A 335 4.21 -30.49 -11.18
N PRO A 336 4.65 -31.54 -11.91
CA PRO A 336 6.06 -31.70 -12.27
C PRO A 336 6.58 -30.57 -13.18
N GLN A 337 5.78 -30.10 -14.14
CA GLN A 337 6.20 -29.01 -15.03
C GLN A 337 6.38 -27.70 -14.25
N LEU A 338 5.44 -27.39 -13.35
CA LEU A 338 5.51 -26.19 -12.52
C LEU A 338 6.73 -26.23 -11.59
N TRP A 339 7.01 -27.40 -11.00
CA TRP A 339 8.23 -27.63 -10.21
C TRP A 339 9.49 -27.34 -11.04
N GLU A 340 9.71 -28.10 -12.11
CA GLU A 340 10.94 -28.07 -12.90
C GLU A 340 11.27 -26.70 -13.51
N THR A 341 10.26 -25.87 -13.76
CA THR A 341 10.41 -24.62 -14.50
C THR A 341 10.41 -23.38 -13.62
N THR A 342 9.67 -23.40 -12.51
CA THR A 342 9.30 -22.18 -11.76
C THR A 342 9.53 -22.30 -10.25
N MET A 343 9.47 -23.51 -9.67
CA MET A 343 9.56 -23.68 -8.22
C MET A 343 10.86 -24.34 -7.73
N ASP A 344 11.55 -25.09 -8.59
CA ASP A 344 12.82 -25.75 -8.30
C ASP A 344 13.93 -24.69 -8.08
N PRO A 345 14.49 -24.56 -6.85
CA PRO A 345 15.52 -23.57 -6.55
C PRO A 345 16.77 -23.67 -7.42
N GLU A 346 17.07 -24.84 -7.98
CA GLU A 346 18.25 -25.05 -8.83
C GLU A 346 18.06 -24.56 -10.28
N LYS A 347 16.80 -24.40 -10.74
CA LYS A 347 16.48 -24.11 -12.14
C LYS A 347 15.69 -22.84 -12.37
N ARG A 348 14.90 -22.43 -11.38
CA ARG A 348 13.99 -21.29 -11.51
C ARG A 348 14.75 -19.97 -11.63
N THR A 349 14.09 -18.99 -12.22
CA THR A 349 14.51 -17.59 -12.17
C THR A 349 13.49 -16.79 -11.38
N LEU A 350 13.96 -16.01 -10.41
CA LEU A 350 13.14 -15.09 -9.62
C LEU A 350 13.63 -13.66 -9.85
N LEU A 351 12.69 -12.72 -9.99
CA LEU A 351 12.99 -11.30 -9.99
C LEU A 351 12.85 -10.77 -8.57
N GLN A 352 13.94 -10.30 -7.96
CA GLN A 352 13.88 -9.66 -6.66
C GLN A 352 13.35 -8.23 -6.81
N VAL A 353 12.32 -7.89 -6.03
CA VAL A 353 11.74 -6.54 -6.02
C VAL A 353 12.62 -5.64 -5.14
N SER A 354 12.95 -4.46 -5.64
CA SER A 354 13.70 -3.44 -4.89
C SER A 354 13.16 -2.05 -5.23
N VAL A 355 13.35 -1.10 -4.31
CA VAL A 355 12.96 0.30 -4.50
C VAL A 355 14.22 1.13 -4.63
N SER A 356 14.57 1.53 -5.85
CA SER A 356 15.74 2.39 -6.12
C SER A 356 15.47 3.86 -5.83
N ASP A 357 14.28 4.34 -6.16
CA ASP A 357 13.81 5.70 -5.91
C ASP A 357 12.42 5.65 -5.28
N ALA A 358 12.35 5.94 -3.99
CA ALA A 358 11.10 5.92 -3.25
C ALA A 358 10.14 7.03 -3.69
N ALA A 359 10.64 8.19 -4.10
CA ALA A 359 9.78 9.29 -4.54
C ALA A 359 9.13 8.96 -5.88
N ALA A 360 9.90 8.46 -6.85
CA ALA A 360 9.36 8.06 -8.14
C ALA A 360 8.40 6.86 -8.02
N ALA A 361 8.70 5.89 -7.16
CA ALA A 361 7.82 4.76 -6.89
C ALA A 361 6.49 5.22 -6.26
N ASP A 362 6.55 6.12 -5.29
CA ASP A 362 5.38 6.72 -4.64
C ASP A 362 4.48 7.46 -5.63
N GLU A 363 5.05 8.30 -6.47
CA GLU A 363 4.32 9.02 -7.53
C GLU A 363 3.66 8.04 -8.50
N THR A 364 4.39 7.00 -8.90
CA THR A 364 3.88 5.97 -9.82
C THR A 364 2.70 5.21 -9.23
N PHE A 365 2.80 4.73 -7.99
CA PHE A 365 1.67 4.06 -7.33
C PHE A 365 0.49 5.01 -7.12
N THR A 366 0.74 6.24 -6.71
CA THR A 366 -0.32 7.25 -6.54
C THR A 366 -1.05 7.52 -7.85
N MET A 367 -0.33 7.68 -8.96
CA MET A 367 -0.91 7.89 -10.29
C MET A 367 -1.69 6.67 -10.79
N LEU A 368 -1.09 5.48 -10.74
CA LEU A 368 -1.66 4.27 -11.33
C LEU A 368 -2.74 3.63 -10.46
N MET A 369 -2.63 3.75 -9.14
CA MET A 369 -3.49 3.06 -8.18
C MET A 369 -4.40 4.01 -7.41
N GLY A 370 -4.08 5.30 -7.30
CA GLY A 370 -4.84 6.30 -6.53
C GLY A 370 -6.11 6.84 -7.20
N ASP A 371 -6.83 7.73 -6.54
CA ASP A 371 -8.20 8.09 -6.93
C ASP A 371 -8.32 8.92 -8.20
N LEU A 372 -7.28 9.67 -8.57
CA LEU A 372 -7.30 10.56 -9.73
C LEU A 372 -7.31 9.76 -11.05
N VAL A 373 -8.36 9.96 -11.84
CA VAL A 373 -8.55 9.26 -13.12
C VAL A 373 -7.72 9.89 -14.24
N GLU A 374 -7.65 11.22 -14.29
CA GLU A 374 -7.05 11.95 -15.42
C GLU A 374 -5.55 11.68 -15.58
N PRO A 375 -4.71 11.72 -14.53
CA PRO A 375 -3.27 11.42 -14.67
C PRO A 375 -3.04 9.99 -15.18
N ARG A 376 -3.82 9.03 -14.64
CA ARG A 376 -3.77 7.64 -15.08
C ARG A 376 -4.17 7.47 -16.55
N ARG A 377 -5.22 8.17 -16.99
CA ARG A 377 -5.68 8.14 -18.38
C ARG A 377 -4.59 8.67 -19.32
N ASN A 378 -3.99 9.80 -18.98
CA ASN A 378 -2.92 10.41 -19.77
C ASN A 378 -1.69 9.49 -19.86
N PHE A 379 -1.31 8.85 -18.75
CA PHE A 379 -0.25 7.85 -18.73
C PHE A 379 -0.56 6.69 -19.69
N ILE A 380 -1.75 6.09 -19.58
CA ILE A 380 -2.17 4.99 -20.47
C ILE A 380 -2.15 5.43 -21.92
N GLN A 381 -2.67 6.61 -22.26
CA GLN A 381 -2.69 7.11 -23.63
C GLN A 381 -1.29 7.36 -24.20
N THR A 382 -0.37 7.85 -23.37
CA THR A 382 1.01 8.12 -23.77
C THR A 382 1.77 6.82 -24.07
N HIS A 383 1.59 5.79 -23.24
CA HIS A 383 2.32 4.53 -23.31
C HIS A 383 1.57 3.39 -24.03
N ALA A 384 0.35 3.62 -24.52
CA ALA A 384 -0.50 2.58 -25.12
C ALA A 384 0.18 1.82 -26.27
N LEU A 385 0.98 2.51 -27.09
CA LEU A 385 1.65 1.93 -28.26
C LEU A 385 2.93 1.15 -27.89
N GLU A 386 3.42 1.27 -26.66
CA GLU A 386 4.62 0.59 -26.19
C GLU A 386 4.33 -0.85 -25.72
N VAL A 387 3.04 -1.17 -25.50
CA VAL A 387 2.60 -2.47 -25.00
C VAL A 387 2.68 -3.51 -26.12
N LYS A 388 3.59 -4.48 -25.96
CA LYS A 388 3.80 -5.59 -26.92
C LYS A 388 2.90 -6.81 -26.66
N ASN A 389 2.40 -6.97 -25.43
CA ASN A 389 1.69 -8.17 -24.97
C ASN A 389 0.29 -7.81 -24.44
N LEU A 390 -0.62 -7.38 -25.32
CA LEU A 390 -2.04 -7.31 -25.02
C LEU A 390 -2.70 -8.61 -25.48
N ASP A 391 -3.41 -9.30 -24.59
CA ASP A 391 -4.37 -10.33 -24.99
C ASP A 391 -5.51 -9.62 -25.76
N VAL A 392 -5.48 -9.73 -27.09
CA VAL A 392 -6.56 -9.30 -27.99
C VAL A 392 -7.38 -10.51 -28.39
#